data_AF-A0A1F7XVJ3-F1
#
_entry.id   AF-A0A1F7XVJ3-F1
#
_cell.length_a   1.000
_cell.length_b   1.000
_cell.length_c   1.000
_cell.angle_alpha   90.00
_cell.angle_beta   90.00
_cell.angle_gamma   90.00
#
_symmetry.space_group_name_H-M   'P 1'
#
loop_
_entity.id
_entity.type
_entity.pdbx_description
1 polymer ?
#
loop_
_entity_poly.entity_id
_entity_poly.type
_entity_poly.pdbx_seq_one_letter_code
_entity_poly.pdbx_strand_id
1 'polypeptide(L)'
;MDKKNLIFLFVGIVLGTLIVGGIFYLALTKTPINISQTTPPGPVTPSSNFPTTLPTETEATIKTGIIEGSLSYPSEQIPADMTVCAENTLTQEKFCTKEHIKSDKYTYGLGYKLDATPGKYFVYALTPSAQGEYRAYYSEFVTCGLKFECKSHQPIEVSVELNKTTDKIDPQDWYNIPTPTPTIGL
;
A
#
# COMPACT_ATOMS: atom_id res chain seq x y z
N MET A 1 46.37 -26.06 17.04
CA MET A 1 45.90 -26.25 15.65
C MET A 1 46.67 -25.30 14.77
N ASP A 2 47.52 -25.81 13.87
CA ASP A 2 48.48 -24.98 13.13
C ASP A 2 47.78 -24.01 12.18
N LYS A 3 48.35 -22.80 12.02
CA LYS A 3 47.78 -21.71 11.20
C LYS A 3 47.48 -22.14 9.75
N LYS A 4 48.22 -23.12 9.22
CA LYS A 4 47.96 -23.74 7.91
C LYS A 4 46.66 -24.56 7.91
N ASN A 5 46.40 -25.35 8.95
CA ASN A 5 45.18 -26.16 9.07
C ASN A 5 43.93 -25.30 9.26
N LEU A 6 44.06 -24.12 9.89
CA LEU A 6 42.97 -23.16 10.00
C LEU A 6 42.61 -22.52 8.65
N ILE A 7 43.61 -22.18 7.82
CA ILE A 7 43.39 -21.63 6.48
C ILE A 7 42.71 -22.65 5.55
N PHE A 8 43.15 -23.92 5.58
CA PHE A 8 42.50 -24.96 4.78
C PHE A 8 41.04 -25.20 5.18
N LEU A 9 40.72 -25.05 6.48
CA LEU A 9 39.36 -25.20 6.99
C LEU A 9 38.44 -24.05 6.53
N PHE A 10 38.92 -22.81 6.54
CA PHE A 10 38.16 -21.67 6.02
C PHE A 10 37.94 -21.73 4.50
N VAL A 11 38.97 -22.12 3.73
CA VAL A 11 38.85 -22.27 2.27
C VAL A 11 37.87 -23.39 1.91
N GLY A 12 37.89 -24.51 2.65
CA GLY A 12 36.95 -25.61 2.46
C GLY A 12 35.49 -25.22 2.73
N ILE A 13 35.24 -24.42 3.77
CA ILE A 13 33.88 -23.96 4.12
C ILE A 13 33.32 -22.99 3.07
N VAL A 14 34.13 -22.04 2.57
CA VAL A 14 33.68 -21.06 1.56
C VAL A 14 33.43 -21.73 0.20
N LEU A 15 34.24 -22.71 -0.19
CA LEU A 15 33.98 -23.51 -1.40
C LEU A 15 32.73 -24.39 -1.26
N GLY A 16 32.50 -24.97 -0.08
CA GLY A 16 31.31 -25.77 0.20
C GLY A 16 30.00 -24.97 0.10
N THR A 17 29.96 -23.74 0.62
CA THR A 17 28.75 -22.90 0.59
C THR A 17 28.43 -22.38 -0.81
N LEU A 18 29.43 -22.09 -1.64
CA LEU A 18 29.22 -21.69 -3.04
C LEU A 18 28.65 -22.83 -3.89
N ILE A 19 29.08 -24.07 -3.66
CA ILE A 19 28.59 -25.24 -4.41
C ILE A 19 27.16 -25.60 -4.00
N VAL A 20 26.84 -25.60 -2.69
CA VAL A 20 25.48 -25.90 -2.21
C VAL A 20 24.49 -24.80 -2.59
N GLY A 21 24.89 -23.53 -2.46
CA GLY A 21 24.06 -22.38 -2.84
C GLY A 21 23.77 -22.33 -4.35
N GLY A 22 24.77 -22.65 -5.20
CA GLY A 22 24.59 -22.70 -6.65
C GLY A 22 23.67 -23.82 -7.13
N ILE A 23 23.74 -25.00 -6.51
CA ILE A 23 22.86 -26.14 -6.83
C ILE A 23 21.41 -25.84 -6.40
N PHE A 24 21.21 -25.17 -5.25
CA PHE A 24 19.87 -24.77 -4.80
C PHE A 24 19.25 -23.67 -5.68
N TYR A 25 20.06 -22.72 -6.16
CA TYR A 25 19.59 -21.64 -7.05
C TYR A 25 19.13 -22.16 -8.42
N LEU A 26 19.79 -23.18 -8.98
CA LEU A 26 19.41 -23.80 -10.26
C LEU A 26 18.14 -24.66 -10.17
N ALA A 27 17.74 -25.09 -8.98
CA ALA A 27 16.52 -25.89 -8.77
C ALA A 27 15.24 -25.04 -8.66
N LEU A 28 15.35 -23.72 -8.47
CA LEU A 28 14.19 -22.82 -8.34
C LEU A 28 13.72 -22.17 -9.66
N THR A 29 14.46 -22.34 -10.76
CA THR A 29 14.13 -21.69 -12.05
C THR A 29 13.51 -22.62 -13.10
N LYS A 30 13.10 -23.83 -12.73
CA LYS A 30 12.42 -24.75 -13.67
C LYS A 30 10.92 -24.84 -13.40
N THR A 31 10.16 -23.86 -13.87
CA THR A 31 8.72 -24.02 -14.10
C THR A 31 8.49 -24.41 -15.56
N PRO A 32 7.84 -25.55 -15.86
CA PRO A 32 7.36 -25.82 -17.21
C PRO A 32 6.11 -24.99 -17.50
N ILE A 33 6.21 -24.07 -18.45
CA ILE A 33 5.06 -23.42 -19.09
C ILE A 33 4.26 -24.49 -19.84
N ASN A 34 3.11 -24.89 -19.27
CA ASN A 34 2.18 -25.80 -19.90
C ASN A 34 1.38 -25.03 -20.96
N ILE A 35 1.87 -25.07 -22.21
CA ILE A 35 1.13 -24.56 -23.38
C ILE A 35 0.17 -25.66 -23.82
N SER A 36 -1.06 -25.63 -23.30
CA SER A 36 -2.16 -26.37 -23.91
C SER A 36 -2.58 -25.69 -25.21
N GLN A 37 -2.54 -26.49 -26.26
CA GLN A 37 -2.77 -26.19 -27.67
C GLN A 37 -4.25 -25.96 -28.04
N THR A 38 -4.45 -25.04 -29.00
CA THR A 38 -5.26 -25.13 -30.25
C THR A 38 -6.79 -25.32 -30.09
N THR A 39 -7.69 -24.51 -30.68
CA THR A 39 -7.93 -24.30 -32.13
C THR A 39 -9.01 -23.21 -32.35
N PRO A 40 -8.96 -22.40 -33.43
CA PRO A 40 -10.16 -21.89 -34.10
C PRO A 40 -10.19 -22.29 -35.60
N PRO A 41 -11.27 -22.12 -36.39
CA PRO A 41 -12.68 -21.85 -36.08
C PRO A 41 -13.66 -22.83 -36.79
N GLY A 42 -14.84 -23.06 -36.23
CA GLY A 42 -15.96 -23.76 -36.88
C GLY A 42 -17.12 -22.81 -37.20
N PRO A 43 -17.95 -23.08 -38.22
CA PRO A 43 -18.88 -22.10 -38.81
C PRO A 43 -20.03 -21.72 -37.87
N VAL A 44 -20.24 -20.41 -37.73
CA VAL A 44 -21.40 -19.81 -37.06
C VAL A 44 -22.69 -20.16 -37.81
N THR A 45 -23.61 -20.83 -37.14
CA THR A 45 -25.02 -20.91 -37.55
C THR A 45 -25.80 -19.88 -36.73
N PRO A 46 -26.55 -18.95 -37.34
CA PRO A 46 -27.33 -17.96 -36.61
C PRO A 46 -28.65 -18.60 -36.15
N SER A 47 -28.68 -19.05 -34.90
CA SER A 47 -29.94 -19.40 -34.24
C SER A 47 -30.41 -18.20 -33.42
N SER A 48 -31.27 -17.41 -34.06
CA SER A 48 -31.98 -16.28 -33.48
C SER A 48 -33.02 -16.78 -32.49
N ASN A 49 -32.67 -16.77 -31.21
CA ASN A 49 -33.61 -16.68 -30.10
C ASN A 49 -33.01 -15.71 -29.09
N PHE A 50 -33.30 -14.41 -29.23
CA PHE A 50 -33.08 -13.43 -28.18
C PHE A 50 -34.31 -13.42 -27.27
N PRO A 51 -34.29 -14.07 -26.09
CA PRO A 51 -35.12 -13.59 -25.00
C PRO A 51 -34.65 -12.18 -24.65
N THR A 52 -35.55 -11.20 -24.67
CA THR A 52 -35.34 -9.87 -24.09
C THR A 52 -35.19 -10.05 -22.58
N THR A 53 -34.00 -10.44 -22.16
CA THR A 53 -33.56 -10.39 -20.77
C THR A 53 -32.98 -9.01 -20.61
N LEU A 54 -33.68 -8.16 -19.86
CA LEU A 54 -33.16 -6.91 -19.35
C LEU A 54 -31.75 -7.19 -18.79
N PRO A 55 -30.69 -6.46 -19.22
CA PRO A 55 -29.38 -6.65 -18.63
C PRO A 55 -29.53 -6.35 -17.14
N THR A 56 -29.53 -7.41 -16.32
CA THR A 56 -29.22 -7.28 -14.91
C THR A 56 -27.78 -6.80 -14.91
N GLU A 57 -27.64 -5.50 -14.64
CA GLU A 57 -26.40 -4.83 -14.33
C GLU A 57 -25.65 -5.70 -13.32
N THR A 58 -24.73 -6.52 -13.84
CA THR A 58 -23.78 -7.24 -13.02
C THR A 58 -22.89 -6.15 -12.46
N GLU A 59 -23.21 -5.74 -11.24
CA GLU A 59 -22.39 -4.87 -10.41
C GLU A 59 -21.00 -5.50 -10.40
N ALA A 60 -20.10 -4.95 -11.22
CA ALA A 60 -18.74 -5.40 -11.32
C ALA A 60 -18.13 -5.19 -9.94
N THR A 61 -17.99 -6.27 -9.16
CA THR A 61 -17.40 -6.20 -7.82
C THR A 61 -16.00 -5.64 -7.97
N ILE A 62 -15.82 -4.35 -7.67
CA ILE A 62 -14.52 -3.72 -7.72
C ILE A 62 -13.69 -4.40 -6.64
N LYS A 63 -12.67 -5.11 -7.11
CA LYS A 63 -11.75 -5.89 -6.33
C LYS A 63 -10.81 -4.93 -5.60
N THR A 64 -11.06 -4.66 -4.32
CA THR A 64 -10.29 -3.71 -3.48
C THR A 64 -9.44 -4.43 -2.44
N GLY A 65 -8.43 -3.73 -1.92
CA GLY A 65 -7.82 -3.99 -0.62
C GLY A 65 -8.28 -2.94 0.39
N ILE A 66 -7.93 -3.14 1.66
CA ILE A 66 -8.30 -2.25 2.77
C ILE A 66 -7.05 -1.61 3.36
N ILE A 67 -7.06 -0.29 3.49
CA ILE A 67 -6.11 0.46 4.32
C ILE A 67 -6.77 0.74 5.67
N GLU A 68 -6.08 0.47 6.76
CA GLU A 68 -6.60 0.66 8.12
C GLU A 68 -5.55 1.31 9.05
N GLY A 69 -6.01 2.23 9.89
CA GLY A 69 -5.17 2.87 10.89
C GLY A 69 -5.95 3.70 11.91
N SER A 70 -5.22 4.29 12.85
CA SER A 70 -5.74 5.19 13.87
C SER A 70 -5.87 6.61 13.33
N LEU A 71 -6.96 7.28 13.69
CA LEU A 71 -7.14 8.72 13.46
C LEU A 71 -6.43 9.51 14.57
N SER A 72 -5.90 10.68 14.23
CA SER A 72 -5.29 11.62 15.20
C SER A 72 -5.56 13.05 14.78
N TYR A 73 -5.55 13.99 15.72
CA TYR A 73 -5.65 15.42 15.44
C TYR A 73 -4.87 16.20 16.49
N PRO A 74 -4.21 17.34 16.17
CA PRO A 74 -3.43 18.12 17.13
C PRO A 74 -4.34 19.00 18.02
N SER A 75 -5.36 18.38 18.62
CA SER A 75 -6.27 18.97 19.60
C SER A 75 -6.85 17.86 20.49
N GLU A 76 -7.59 18.25 21.53
CA GLU A 76 -8.24 17.33 22.46
C GLU A 76 -9.33 16.46 21.79
N GLN A 77 -9.89 16.94 20.68
CA GLN A 77 -10.96 16.25 19.96
C GLN A 77 -10.61 16.04 18.49
N ILE A 78 -10.80 14.82 18.01
CA ILE A 78 -10.75 14.48 16.58
C ILE A 78 -12.02 15.02 15.90
N PRO A 79 -11.91 15.91 14.90
CA PRO A 79 -13.06 16.45 14.19
C PRO A 79 -13.89 15.38 13.50
N ALA A 80 -15.21 15.43 13.67
CA ALA A 80 -16.15 14.46 13.11
C ALA A 80 -16.25 14.52 11.57
N ASP A 81 -15.81 15.62 10.96
CA ASP A 81 -15.75 15.80 9.51
C ASP A 81 -14.39 15.38 8.90
N MET A 82 -13.47 14.86 9.71
CA MET A 82 -12.17 14.38 9.22
C MET A 82 -12.36 13.31 8.16
N THR A 83 -11.65 13.48 7.05
CA THR A 83 -11.62 12.55 5.91
C THR A 83 -10.22 11.97 5.78
N VAL A 84 -10.12 10.65 5.58
CA VAL A 84 -8.86 10.01 5.19
C VAL A 84 -8.90 9.67 3.72
N CYS A 85 -7.84 10.02 3.00
CA CYS A 85 -7.69 9.75 1.58
C CYS A 85 -6.40 8.99 1.30
N ALA A 86 -6.44 8.12 0.29
CA ALA A 86 -5.30 7.49 -0.34
C ALA A 86 -5.19 8.01 -1.78
N GLU A 87 -4.08 8.66 -2.11
CA GLU A 87 -3.78 9.18 -3.44
C GLU A 87 -2.75 8.28 -4.13
N ASN A 88 -3.13 7.69 -5.26
CA ASN A 88 -2.29 6.76 -5.99
C ASN A 88 -1.06 7.50 -6.53
N THR A 89 0.13 6.95 -6.27
CA THR A 89 1.40 7.64 -6.57
C THR A 89 1.69 7.74 -8.08
N LEU A 90 1.00 6.95 -8.90
CA LEU A 90 1.14 6.95 -10.37
C LEU A 90 -0.02 7.66 -11.07
N THR A 91 -1.26 7.34 -10.69
CA THR A 91 -2.46 7.83 -11.40
C THR A 91 -3.06 9.08 -10.80
N GLN A 92 -2.67 9.45 -9.58
CA GLN A 92 -3.27 10.53 -8.77
C GLN A 92 -4.75 10.30 -8.45
N GLU A 93 -5.27 9.10 -8.72
CA GLU A 93 -6.61 8.69 -8.33
C GLU A 93 -6.74 8.67 -6.80
N LYS A 94 -7.87 9.15 -6.28
CA LYS A 94 -8.11 9.29 -4.85
C LYS A 94 -9.25 8.41 -4.39
N PHE A 95 -9.00 7.64 -3.35
CA PHE A 95 -10.01 6.93 -2.58
C PHE A 95 -10.11 7.60 -1.23
N CYS A 96 -11.32 7.96 -0.77
CA CYS A 96 -11.49 8.65 0.50
C CYS A 96 -12.61 8.03 1.32
N THR A 97 -12.46 8.07 2.65
CA THR A 97 -13.47 7.65 3.62
C THR A 97 -13.69 8.76 4.65
N LYS A 98 -14.95 8.92 5.06
CA LYS A 98 -15.37 9.76 6.19
C LYS A 98 -15.83 8.92 7.38
N GLU A 99 -15.79 7.60 7.25
CA GLU A 99 -16.26 6.70 8.30
C GLU A 99 -15.22 6.63 9.43
N HIS A 100 -15.64 6.97 10.64
CA HIS A 100 -14.85 6.82 11.84
C HIS A 100 -15.30 5.59 12.60
N ILE A 101 -14.36 4.71 12.92
CA ILE A 101 -14.61 3.46 13.63
C ILE A 101 -14.18 3.64 15.07
N LYS A 102 -15.14 3.52 16.00
CA LYS A 102 -14.85 3.56 17.44
C LYS A 102 -14.42 2.17 17.93
N SER A 103 -13.22 2.08 18.50
CA SER A 103 -12.69 0.85 19.07
C SER A 103 -11.44 1.12 19.91
N ASP A 104 -11.30 0.38 21.02
CA ASP A 104 -10.15 0.47 21.92
C ASP A 104 -8.84 -0.02 21.29
N LYS A 105 -8.89 -0.63 20.10
CA LYS A 105 -7.68 -1.04 19.35
C LYS A 105 -6.94 0.14 18.71
N TYR A 106 -7.60 1.29 18.54
CA TYR A 106 -7.01 2.47 17.92
C TYR A 106 -6.42 3.39 19.00
N THR A 107 -5.30 4.04 18.71
CA THR A 107 -4.50 4.82 19.67
C THR A 107 -5.30 5.84 20.47
N TYR A 108 -6.28 6.50 19.83
CA TYR A 108 -7.13 7.51 20.45
C TYR A 108 -8.62 7.10 20.44
N GLY A 109 -8.90 5.79 20.37
CA GLY A 109 -10.26 5.23 20.36
C GLY A 109 -11.02 5.38 19.03
N LEU A 110 -10.42 6.04 18.04
CA LEU A 110 -10.97 6.25 16.71
C LEU A 110 -9.98 5.82 15.62
N GLY A 111 -10.48 5.10 14.62
CA GLY A 111 -9.74 4.68 13.44
C GLY A 111 -10.59 4.78 12.18
N TYR A 112 -10.06 4.24 11.09
CA TYR A 112 -10.74 4.24 9.79
C TYR A 112 -10.47 2.94 9.04
N LYS A 113 -11.33 2.67 8.06
CA LYS A 113 -11.07 1.70 6.98
C LYS A 113 -11.36 2.38 5.65
N LEU A 114 -10.46 2.16 4.69
CA LEU A 114 -10.54 2.73 3.36
C LEU A 114 -10.32 1.64 2.31
N ASP A 115 -11.33 1.40 1.50
CA ASP A 115 -11.20 0.58 0.29
C ASP A 115 -10.40 1.33 -0.78
N ALA A 116 -9.39 0.66 -1.33
CA ALA A 116 -8.61 1.16 -2.45
C ALA A 116 -8.31 0.02 -3.43
N THR A 117 -8.17 0.36 -4.72
CA THR A 117 -7.71 -0.61 -5.71
C THR A 117 -6.25 -1.01 -5.43
N PRO A 118 -5.78 -2.18 -5.91
CA PRO A 118 -4.39 -2.57 -5.75
C PRO A 118 -3.43 -1.55 -6.37
N GLY A 119 -2.42 -1.12 -5.62
CA GLY A 119 -1.53 -0.04 -6.03
C GLY A 119 -0.66 0.49 -4.91
N LYS A 120 0.00 1.63 -5.18
CA LYS A 120 0.82 2.35 -4.21
C LYS A 120 0.23 3.72 -3.95
N TYR A 121 0.15 4.12 -2.68
CA TYR A 121 -0.56 5.31 -2.26
C TYR A 121 0.23 6.12 -1.26
N PHE A 122 0.09 7.44 -1.33
CA PHE A 122 0.29 8.29 -0.16
C PHE A 122 -1.04 8.44 0.57
N VAL A 123 -1.02 8.19 1.87
CA VAL A 123 -2.22 8.23 2.71
C VAL A 123 -2.17 9.45 3.61
N TYR A 124 -3.26 10.21 3.63
CA TYR A 124 -3.36 11.41 4.44
C TYR A 124 -4.75 11.65 5.03
N ALA A 125 -4.79 12.27 6.19
CA ALA A 125 -6.01 12.81 6.79
C ALA A 125 -6.14 14.31 6.47
N LEU A 126 -7.36 14.79 6.35
CA LEU A 126 -7.67 16.22 6.21
C LEU A 126 -8.97 16.55 6.92
N THR A 127 -9.11 17.81 7.34
CA THR A 127 -10.34 18.34 7.92
C THR A 127 -10.91 19.38 6.96
N PRO A 128 -12.03 19.12 6.27
CA PRO A 128 -12.60 20.04 5.28
C PRO A 128 -12.90 21.44 5.84
N SER A 129 -13.17 21.52 7.14
CA SER A 129 -13.40 22.76 7.87
C SER A 129 -12.13 23.57 8.17
N ALA A 130 -10.93 22.97 8.11
CA ALA A 130 -9.68 23.71 8.22
C ALA A 130 -9.42 24.46 6.92
N GLN A 131 -9.25 25.78 7.02
CA GLN A 131 -8.93 26.62 5.87
C GLN A 131 -7.52 26.29 5.37
N GLY A 132 -7.40 25.79 4.14
CA GLY A 132 -6.14 25.42 3.49
C GLY A 132 -5.99 23.92 3.22
N GLU A 133 -4.97 23.53 2.46
CA GLU A 133 -4.61 22.11 2.21
C GLU A 133 -3.88 21.48 3.41
N TYR A 134 -4.45 21.63 4.62
CA TYR A 134 -3.84 21.09 5.82
C TYR A 134 -4.07 19.58 5.88
N ARG A 135 -2.99 18.81 5.64
CA ARG A 135 -3.01 17.36 5.54
C ARG A 135 -2.06 16.76 6.57
N ALA A 136 -2.47 15.63 7.15
CA ALA A 136 -1.62 14.81 7.98
C ALA A 136 -1.21 13.57 7.19
N TYR A 137 0.06 13.35 6.93
CA TYR A 137 0.49 12.18 6.15
C TYR A 137 0.86 10.98 7.04
N TYR A 138 0.71 9.78 6.49
CA TYR A 138 1.49 8.63 6.95
C TYR A 138 2.93 8.79 6.41
N SER A 139 3.89 9.01 7.31
CA SER A 139 5.23 9.48 6.94
C SER A 139 6.34 8.85 7.79
N GLU A 140 7.59 9.14 7.41
CA GLU A 140 8.77 8.80 8.21
C GLU A 140 8.72 9.39 9.63
N PHE A 141 8.07 10.55 9.81
CA PHE A 141 7.86 11.15 11.13
C PHE A 141 6.95 10.30 12.01
N VAL A 142 5.88 9.75 11.43
CA VAL A 142 4.95 8.84 12.12
C VAL A 142 5.66 7.55 12.53
N THR A 143 6.35 6.90 11.59
CA THR A 143 7.01 5.61 11.84
C THR A 143 8.22 5.73 12.78
N CYS A 144 8.83 6.91 12.85
CA CYS A 144 9.86 7.25 13.84
C CYS A 144 9.28 7.56 15.24
N GLY A 145 7.96 7.61 15.38
CA GLY A 145 7.26 7.74 16.66
C GLY A 145 6.93 9.18 17.05
N LEU A 146 6.81 10.09 16.08
CA LEU A 146 6.38 11.49 16.28
C LEU A 146 7.26 12.28 17.26
N LYS A 147 8.54 11.93 17.33
CA LYS A 147 9.49 12.57 18.26
C LYS A 147 10.23 13.72 17.60
N PHE A 148 10.67 14.71 18.37
CA PHE A 148 11.38 15.87 17.83
C PHE A 148 12.73 15.53 17.16
N GLU A 149 13.31 14.37 17.49
CA GLU A 149 14.51 13.84 16.87
C GLU A 149 14.27 13.35 15.44
N CYS A 150 13.03 13.00 15.10
CA CYS A 150 12.64 12.59 13.76
C CYS A 150 12.72 13.79 12.81
N LYS A 151 13.66 13.75 11.85
CA LYS A 151 13.95 14.89 10.97
C LYS A 151 13.20 14.87 9.65
N SER A 152 12.73 13.70 9.24
CA SER A 152 12.07 13.52 7.96
C SER A 152 10.57 13.42 8.16
N HIS A 153 9.85 14.20 7.36
CA HIS A 153 8.39 14.17 7.23
C HIS A 153 7.97 13.53 5.91
N GLN A 154 8.88 12.87 5.18
CA GLN A 154 8.59 12.31 3.86
C GLN A 154 7.42 11.32 3.92
N PRO A 155 6.36 11.49 3.11
CA PRO A 155 5.28 10.51 3.01
C PRO A 155 5.81 9.13 2.60
N ILE A 156 5.29 8.08 3.25
CA ILE A 156 5.66 6.70 2.95
C ILE A 156 4.66 6.11 1.96
N GLU A 157 5.16 5.44 0.91
CA GLU A 157 4.31 4.68 -0.01
C GLU A 157 3.69 3.47 0.70
N VAL A 158 2.36 3.40 0.68
CA VAL A 158 1.57 2.28 1.19
C VAL A 158 1.19 1.37 0.03
N SER A 159 1.56 0.09 0.10
CA SER A 159 1.16 -0.91 -0.88
C SER A 159 -0.18 -1.54 -0.51
N VAL A 160 -1.13 -1.51 -1.44
CA VAL A 160 -2.45 -2.13 -1.32
C VAL A 160 -2.48 -3.36 -2.22
N GLU A 161 -2.83 -4.50 -1.61
CA GLU A 161 -3.03 -5.76 -2.32
C GLU A 161 -4.51 -6.16 -2.28
N LEU A 162 -4.94 -6.86 -3.32
CA LEU A 162 -6.31 -7.33 -3.45
C LEU A 162 -6.73 -8.22 -2.27
N ASN A 163 -7.89 -7.95 -1.67
CA ASN A 163 -8.50 -8.72 -0.58
C ASN A 163 -7.61 -8.83 0.67
N LYS A 164 -6.65 -7.91 0.84
CA LYS A 164 -5.81 -7.82 2.04
C LYS A 164 -6.08 -6.52 2.78
N THR A 165 -5.83 -6.55 4.09
CA THR A 165 -5.78 -5.36 4.92
C THR A 165 -4.33 -4.97 5.16
N THR A 166 -3.97 -3.75 4.80
CA THR A 166 -2.72 -3.10 5.18
C THR A 166 -3.01 -2.23 6.40
N ASP A 167 -2.54 -2.67 7.57
CA ASP A 167 -2.84 -2.05 8.86
C ASP A 167 -1.75 -1.07 9.34
N LYS A 168 -2.03 -0.36 10.44
CA LYS A 168 -1.12 0.61 11.09
C LYS A 168 -0.70 1.76 10.18
N ILE A 169 -1.55 2.09 9.22
CA ILE A 169 -1.35 3.24 8.34
C ILE A 169 -2.00 4.44 9.03
N ASP A 170 -1.22 5.07 9.90
CA ASP A 170 -1.69 6.13 10.79
C ASP A 170 -1.30 7.51 10.22
N PRO A 171 -2.19 8.23 9.51
CA PRO A 171 -1.88 9.55 8.97
C PRO A 171 -1.88 10.61 10.09
N GLN A 172 -0.75 10.77 10.78
CA GLN A 172 -0.62 11.63 11.97
C GLN A 172 0.38 12.78 11.81
N ASP A 173 1.05 12.89 10.68
CA ASP A 173 2.03 13.95 10.44
C ASP A 173 1.38 15.26 10.01
N TRP A 174 0.74 15.93 10.96
CA TRP A 174 0.16 17.27 10.81
C TRP A 174 1.21 18.39 10.61
N TYR A 175 2.50 18.04 10.62
CA TYR A 175 3.61 18.98 10.42
C TYR A 175 4.24 18.86 9.04
N ASN A 176 3.73 17.97 8.18
CA ASN A 176 4.07 17.92 6.76
C ASN A 176 3.43 19.11 6.01
N ILE A 177 3.93 20.30 6.28
CA ILE A 177 3.52 21.51 5.58
C ILE A 177 4.31 21.63 4.26
N PRO A 178 3.65 21.94 3.14
CA PRO A 178 4.36 22.32 1.93
C PRO A 178 5.30 23.48 2.27
N THR A 179 6.58 23.38 1.93
CA THR A 179 7.48 24.53 2.00
C THR A 179 6.86 25.67 1.20
N PRO A 180 6.62 26.85 1.80
CA PRO A 180 6.01 27.96 1.07
C PRO A 180 6.89 28.26 -0.14
N THR A 181 6.30 28.26 -1.34
CA THR A 181 6.99 28.66 -2.56
C THR A 181 7.55 30.07 -2.33
N PRO A 182 8.87 30.30 -2.43
CA PRO A 182 9.42 31.62 -2.26
C PRO A 182 8.74 32.55 -3.27
N THR A 183 7.98 33.53 -2.76
CA THR A 183 7.37 34.55 -3.59
C THR A 183 8.51 35.40 -4.13
N ILE A 184 8.87 35.21 -5.40
CA ILE A 184 9.80 36.11 -6.07
C ILE A 184 9.08 37.45 -6.17
N GLY A 185 9.49 38.41 -5.34
CA GLY A 185 9.01 39.78 -5.43
C GLY A 185 9.35 40.33 -6.80
N LEU A 186 8.32 40.71 -7.55
CA LEU A 186 8.43 41.53 -8.76
C LEU A 186 8.59 43.00 -8.38
#